data_AF-A0A2D7AQS4-F1
#
_entry.id   AF-A0A2D7AQS4-F1
#
_cell.length_a   1.000
_cell.length_b   1.000
_cell.length_c   1.000
_cell.angle_alpha   90.00
_cell.angle_beta   90.00
_cell.angle_gamma   90.00
#
_symmetry.space_group_name_H-M   'P 1'
#
loop_
_entity.id
_entity.type
_entity.pdbx_description
1 polymer ?
#
loop_
_entity_poly.entity_id
_entity_poly.type
_entity_poly.pdbx_seq_one_letter_code
_entity_poly.pdbx_strand_id
1 'polypeptide(L)'
;MSKNYLAYSLLVFATLCWSGNFIVGKFAYLFEVPPLTLNFLRWVSVWIILIPFTYKEIFNNFNYIKKNWMVISFMGVITISTFNSVVYFALNYTQVINAVLVLAAIPAITIIISSLMKVDKTNIFQVIGLLLSIIGISAIISNADLNRILSLSFNKGDIWMLVCVLSWSIY
;
A
#
# COMPACT_ATOMS: atom_id res chain seq x y z
N MET A 1 -19.43 -22.56 5.07
CA MET A 1 -18.32 -22.41 4.10
C MET A 1 -17.03 -22.88 4.77
N SER A 2 -16.16 -23.62 4.07
CA SER A 2 -14.83 -23.92 4.64
C SER A 2 -14.10 -22.59 4.89
N LYS A 3 -13.32 -22.51 5.98
CA LYS A 3 -12.59 -21.29 6.35
C LYS A 3 -11.73 -20.76 5.20
N ASN A 4 -11.26 -21.64 4.31
CA ASN A 4 -10.45 -21.29 3.14
C ASN A 4 -11.26 -20.51 2.08
N TYR A 5 -12.50 -20.91 1.80
CA TYR A 5 -13.36 -20.19 0.84
C TYR A 5 -13.70 -18.78 1.33
N LEU A 6 -13.96 -18.63 2.64
CA LEU A 6 -14.17 -17.33 3.26
C LEU A 6 -12.92 -16.45 3.15
N ALA A 7 -11.74 -17.01 3.46
CA ALA A 7 -10.47 -16.29 3.33
C ALA A 7 -10.22 -15.82 1.89
N TYR A 8 -10.41 -16.69 0.89
CA TYR A 8 -10.24 -16.31 -0.51
C TYR A 8 -11.23 -15.23 -0.95
N SER A 9 -12.49 -15.33 -0.53
CA SER A 9 -13.49 -14.29 -0.84
C SER A 9 -13.13 -12.94 -0.22
N LEU A 10 -12.69 -12.93 1.04
CA LEU A 10 -12.25 -11.70 1.72
C LEU A 10 -11.00 -11.09 1.05
N LEU A 11 -10.06 -11.92 0.60
CA LEU A 11 -8.87 -11.44 -0.12
C LEU A 11 -9.24 -10.80 -1.46
N VAL A 12 -10.15 -11.40 -2.23
CA VAL A 12 -10.65 -10.81 -3.48
C VAL A 12 -11.37 -9.48 -3.21
N PHE A 13 -12.19 -9.43 -2.15
CA PHE A 13 -12.86 -8.19 -1.78
C PHE A 13 -11.86 -7.09 -1.38
N ALA A 14 -10.83 -7.44 -0.61
CA ALA A 14 -9.78 -6.51 -0.22
C ALA A 14 -9.03 -5.96 -1.45
N THR A 15 -8.65 -6.80 -2.41
CA THR A 15 -7.94 -6.35 -3.62
C THR A 15 -8.82 -5.48 -4.51
N LEU A 16 -10.12 -5.76 -4.60
CA LEU A 16 -11.09 -4.88 -5.27
C LEU A 16 -11.21 -3.52 -4.59
N CYS A 17 -11.32 -3.48 -3.26
CA CYS A 17 -11.35 -2.24 -2.49
C CYS A 17 -10.06 -1.42 -2.67
N TRP A 18 -8.89 -2.06 -2.63
CA TRP A 18 -7.62 -1.39 -2.85
C TRP A 18 -7.52 -0.85 -4.26
N SER A 19 -7.82 -1.65 -5.28
CA SER A 19 -7.76 -1.22 -6.69
C SER A 19 -8.73 -0.06 -6.97
N GLY A 20 -9.96 -0.16 -6.44
CA GLY A 20 -10.94 0.92 -6.49
C GLY A 20 -10.45 2.19 -5.81
N ASN A 21 -9.68 2.09 -4.72
CA ASN A 21 -9.12 3.24 -4.03
C ASN A 21 -8.14 4.05 -4.91
N PHE A 22 -7.27 3.39 -5.68
CA PHE A 22 -6.36 4.09 -6.61
C PHE A 22 -7.12 4.80 -7.73
N ILE A 23 -8.16 4.15 -8.28
CA ILE A 23 -9.00 4.73 -9.33
C ILE A 23 -9.75 5.95 -8.80
N VAL A 24 -10.40 5.83 -7.62
CA VAL A 24 -11.10 6.95 -6.98
C VAL A 24 -10.13 8.08 -6.62
N GLY A 25 -8.92 7.76 -6.15
CA GLY A 25 -7.88 8.76 -5.88
C GLY A 25 -7.49 9.54 -7.14
N LYS A 26 -7.28 8.84 -8.26
CA LYS A 26 -7.01 9.48 -9.56
C LYS A 26 -8.21 10.28 -10.08
N PHE A 27 -9.43 9.80 -9.84
CA PHE A 27 -10.65 10.49 -10.23
C PHE A 27 -10.87 11.77 -9.41
N ALA A 28 -10.58 11.74 -8.10
CA ALA A 28 -10.69 12.91 -7.22
C ALA A 28 -9.78 14.07 -7.66
N TYR A 29 -8.62 13.76 -8.26
CA TYR A 29 -7.78 14.77 -8.89
C TYR A 29 -8.49 15.53 -10.03
N LEU A 30 -9.38 14.88 -10.80
CA LEU A 30 -10.14 15.54 -11.87
C LEU A 30 -11.12 16.59 -11.33
N PHE A 31 -11.47 16.51 -10.05
CA PHE A 31 -12.30 17.49 -9.34
C PHE A 31 -11.46 18.44 -8.48
N GLU A 32 -10.15 18.51 -8.75
CA GLU A 32 -9.19 19.38 -8.05
C GLU A 32 -9.16 19.19 -6.53
N VAL A 33 -9.55 18.00 -6.05
CA VAL A 33 -9.54 17.70 -4.61
C VAL A 33 -8.08 17.55 -4.16
N PRO A 34 -7.59 18.34 -3.19
CA PRO A 34 -6.22 18.22 -2.73
C PRO A 34 -5.96 16.83 -2.11
N PRO A 35 -4.87 16.13 -2.47
CA PRO A 35 -4.63 14.74 -2.09
C PRO A 35 -4.47 14.56 -0.57
N LEU A 36 -3.84 15.52 0.10
CA LEU A 36 -3.67 15.54 1.55
C LEU A 36 -5.02 15.71 2.27
N THR A 37 -5.86 16.62 1.78
CA THR A 37 -7.21 16.83 2.31
C THR A 37 -8.08 15.59 2.15
N LEU A 38 -8.02 14.94 0.98
CA LEU A 38 -8.71 13.68 0.74
C LEU A 38 -8.28 12.59 1.74
N ASN A 39 -6.96 12.42 1.92
CA ASN A 39 -6.44 11.41 2.85
C ASN A 39 -6.83 11.73 4.31
N PHE A 40 -6.74 13.00 4.70
CA PHE A 40 -7.12 13.46 6.04
C PHE A 40 -8.60 13.19 6.32
N LEU A 41 -9.51 13.65 5.46
CA LEU A 41 -10.95 13.45 5.62
C LEU A 41 -11.31 11.97 5.64
N ARG A 42 -10.67 11.15 4.79
CA ARG A 42 -10.89 9.71 4.77
C ARG A 42 -10.52 9.07 6.11
N TRP A 43 -9.34 9.35 6.64
CA TRP A 43 -8.90 8.72 7.90
C TRP A 43 -9.60 9.27 9.13
N VAL A 44 -9.98 10.56 9.16
CA VAL A 44 -10.86 11.11 10.20
C VAL A 44 -12.21 10.40 10.18
N SER A 45 -12.78 10.16 8.99
CA SER A 45 -14.04 9.43 8.86
C SER A 45 -13.91 7.99 9.38
N VAL A 46 -12.82 7.29 9.05
CA VAL A 46 -12.52 5.96 9.58
C VAL A 46 -12.44 5.98 11.11
N TRP A 47 -11.74 6.97 11.69
CA TRP A 47 -11.65 7.13 13.14
C TRP A 47 -13.03 7.31 13.79
N ILE A 48 -13.88 8.20 13.24
CA ILE A 48 -15.24 8.44 13.74
C ILE A 48 -16.10 7.18 13.65
N ILE A 49 -15.98 6.42 12.56
CA ILE A 49 -16.75 5.19 12.35
C ILE A 49 -16.27 4.08 13.30
N LEU A 50 -14.96 3.95 13.52
CA LEU A 50 -14.41 2.86 14.33
C LEU A 50 -14.44 3.11 15.83
N ILE A 51 -14.36 4.36 16.28
CA ILE A 51 -14.30 4.69 17.71
C ILE A 51 -15.44 4.10 18.57
N PRO A 52 -16.73 4.06 18.15
CA PRO A 52 -17.77 3.43 18.97
C PRO A 52 -17.56 1.91 19.15
N PHE A 53 -16.81 1.26 18.27
CA PHE A 53 -16.50 -0.17 18.35
C PHE A 53 -15.21 -0.44 19.12
N THR A 54 -14.22 0.46 19.04
CA THR A 54 -12.87 0.21 19.58
C THR A 54 -12.57 0.93 20.89
N TYR A 55 -13.38 1.91 21.32
CA TYR A 55 -13.05 2.74 22.50
C TYR A 55 -12.79 1.90 23.77
N LYS A 56 -13.61 0.89 24.04
CA LYS A 56 -13.45 0.03 25.22
C LYS A 56 -12.10 -0.69 25.21
N GLU A 57 -11.69 -1.19 24.06
CA GLU A 57 -10.43 -1.92 23.89
C GLU A 57 -9.22 -0.99 24.02
N ILE A 58 -9.33 0.25 23.53
CA ILE A 58 -8.32 1.30 23.72
C ILE A 58 -8.14 1.60 25.21
N PHE A 59 -9.23 1.77 25.97
CA PHE A 59 -9.15 2.03 27.40
C PHE A 59 -8.58 0.84 28.18
N ASN A 60 -9.02 -0.38 27.87
CA ASN A 60 -8.51 -1.59 28.53
C ASN A 60 -7.02 -1.80 28.30
N ASN A 61 -6.51 -1.44 27.12
CA ASN A 61 -5.11 -1.57 26.74
C ASN A 61 -4.31 -0.26 26.86
N PHE A 62 -4.85 0.75 27.55
CA PHE A 62 -4.25 2.09 27.59
C PHE A 62 -2.80 2.09 28.08
N ASN A 63 -2.49 1.29 29.11
CA ASN A 63 -1.13 1.17 29.63
C ASN A 63 -0.15 0.58 28.59
N TYR A 64 -0.60 -0.39 27.80
CA TYR A 64 0.20 -0.98 26.72
C TYR A 64 0.42 0.04 25.59
N ILE A 65 -0.62 0.76 25.20
CA ILE A 65 -0.55 1.80 24.16
C ILE A 65 0.40 2.91 24.60
N LYS A 66 0.28 3.38 25.86
CA LYS A 66 1.15 4.41 26.42
C LYS A 66 2.61 3.96 26.47
N LYS A 67 2.89 2.69 26.80
CA LYS A 67 4.26 2.15 26.81
C LYS A 67 4.86 2.07 25.41
N ASN A 68 4.06 1.72 24.40
CA ASN A 68 4.51 1.51 23.02
C ASN A 68 4.14 2.67 22.08
N TRP A 69 3.82 3.84 22.64
CA TRP A 69 3.22 4.94 21.87
C TRP A 69 4.11 5.40 20.72
N MET A 70 5.44 5.37 20.89
CA MET A 70 6.40 5.74 19.84
C MET A 70 6.31 4.79 18.65
N VAL A 71 6.29 3.47 18.90
CA VAL A 71 6.20 2.46 17.83
C VAL A 71 4.86 2.55 17.12
N ILE A 72 3.76 2.64 17.88
CA ILE A 72 2.40 2.76 17.32
C ILE A 72 2.27 4.05 16.49
N SER A 73 2.78 5.17 17.01
CA SER A 73 2.73 6.46 16.30
C SER A 73 3.61 6.43 15.05
N PHE A 74 4.80 5.82 15.12
CA PHE A 74 5.70 5.67 13.99
C PHE A 74 5.06 4.84 12.86
N MET A 75 4.50 3.68 13.21
CA MET A 75 3.76 2.82 12.28
C MET A 75 2.58 3.57 11.64
N GLY A 76 1.83 4.33 12.45
CA GLY A 76 0.74 5.18 11.97
C GLY A 76 1.23 6.26 11.00
N VAL A 77 2.28 7.01 11.35
CA VAL A 77 2.82 8.07 10.50
C VAL A 77 3.34 7.52 9.17
N ILE A 78 4.09 6.42 9.20
CA ILE A 78 4.65 5.81 7.98
C ILE A 78 3.55 5.33 7.02
N THR A 79 2.50 4.69 7.52
CA THR A 79 1.51 4.08 6.62
C THR A 79 0.31 4.97 6.38
N ILE A 80 -0.35 5.39 7.45
CA ILE A 80 -1.60 6.15 7.37
C ILE A 80 -1.35 7.54 6.77
N SER A 81 -0.28 8.21 7.23
CA SER A 81 0.06 9.55 6.77
C SER A 81 0.93 9.51 5.51
N THR A 82 2.14 8.97 5.59
CA THR A 82 3.13 9.07 4.51
C THR A 82 2.72 8.25 3.30
N PHE A 83 2.57 6.93 3.41
CA PHE A 83 2.23 6.08 2.25
C PHE A 83 0.98 6.57 1.52
N ASN A 84 -0.14 6.75 2.23
CA ASN A 84 -1.39 7.11 1.57
C ASN A 84 -1.38 8.52 0.97
N SER A 85 -0.77 9.50 1.64
CA SER A 85 -0.68 10.87 1.10
C SER A 85 0.23 10.93 -0.11
N VAL A 86 1.38 10.24 -0.06
CA VAL A 86 2.34 10.20 -1.17
C VAL A 86 1.76 9.42 -2.35
N VAL A 87 0.98 8.36 -2.13
CA VAL A 87 0.24 7.66 -3.21
C VAL A 87 -0.68 8.62 -3.94
N TYR A 88 -1.55 9.34 -3.23
CA TYR A 88 -2.47 10.28 -3.90
C TYR A 88 -1.72 11.44 -4.57
N PHE A 89 -0.63 11.91 -3.98
CA PHE A 89 0.21 12.92 -4.61
C PHE A 89 0.87 12.39 -5.89
N ALA A 90 1.43 11.19 -5.86
CA ALA A 90 2.07 10.55 -7.02
C ALA A 90 1.07 10.32 -8.17
N LEU A 91 -0.17 9.94 -7.83
CA LEU A 91 -1.26 9.77 -8.80
C LEU A 91 -1.63 11.06 -9.54
N ASN A 92 -1.25 12.25 -9.06
CA ASN A 92 -1.41 13.47 -9.85
C ASN A 92 -0.46 13.53 -11.05
N TYR A 93 0.70 12.85 -10.96
CA TYR A 93 1.75 12.89 -11.98
C TYR A 93 1.86 11.60 -12.80
N THR A 94 1.41 10.46 -12.27
CA THR A 94 1.51 9.16 -12.95
C THR A 94 0.13 8.55 -13.21
N GLN A 95 0.09 7.55 -14.08
CA GLN A 95 -1.12 6.76 -14.32
C GLN A 95 -1.27 5.69 -13.25
N VAL A 96 -2.51 5.28 -12.97
CA VAL A 96 -2.79 4.21 -11.99
C VAL A 96 -2.01 2.94 -12.33
N ILE A 97 -1.91 2.62 -13.63
CA ILE A 97 -1.18 1.44 -14.11
C ILE A 97 0.32 1.49 -13.75
N ASN A 98 0.97 2.64 -13.92
CA ASN A 98 2.38 2.83 -13.58
C ASN A 98 2.59 2.79 -12.06
N ALA A 99 1.69 3.41 -11.29
CA ALA A 99 1.74 3.37 -9.84
C ALA A 99 1.66 1.93 -9.31
N VAL A 100 0.72 1.13 -9.82
CA VAL A 100 0.56 -0.28 -9.42
C VAL A 100 1.77 -1.12 -9.87
N LEU A 101 2.35 -0.86 -11.04
CA LEU A 101 3.61 -1.50 -11.47
C LEU A 101 4.73 -1.25 -10.45
N VAL A 102 4.91 -0.01 -9.99
CA VAL A 102 5.95 0.32 -9.01
C VAL A 102 5.68 -0.34 -7.66
N LEU A 103 4.41 -0.40 -7.23
CA LEU A 103 4.03 -1.08 -5.98
C LEU A 103 4.29 -2.60 -6.01
N ALA A 104 4.42 -3.21 -7.18
CA ALA A 104 4.84 -4.59 -7.32
C ALA A 104 6.24 -4.86 -6.73
N ALA A 105 7.05 -3.81 -6.52
CA ALA A 105 8.34 -3.91 -5.87
C ALA A 105 8.25 -4.04 -4.33
N ILE A 106 7.09 -3.81 -3.70
CA ILE A 106 6.93 -3.90 -2.23
C ILE A 106 7.45 -5.23 -1.68
N PRO A 107 7.05 -6.41 -2.21
CA PRO A 107 7.55 -7.68 -1.66
C PRO A 107 9.07 -7.82 -1.77
N ALA A 108 9.68 -7.29 -2.84
CA ALA A 108 11.14 -7.32 -3.01
C ALA A 108 11.83 -6.51 -1.91
N ILE A 109 11.39 -5.26 -1.74
CA ILE A 109 11.97 -4.34 -0.76
C ILE A 109 11.69 -4.83 0.67
N THR A 110 10.51 -5.39 0.94
CA THR A 110 10.17 -5.99 2.23
C THR A 110 11.11 -7.15 2.59
N ILE A 111 11.40 -8.04 1.63
CA ILE A 111 12.36 -9.14 1.85
C ILE A 111 13.76 -8.59 2.17
N ILE A 112 14.22 -7.57 1.43
CA ILE A 112 15.53 -6.94 1.64
C ILE A 112 15.60 -6.31 3.04
N ILE A 113 14.59 -5.53 3.42
CA ILE A 113 14.53 -4.86 4.74
C ILE A 113 14.47 -5.89 5.87
N SER A 114 13.60 -6.91 5.75
CA SER A 114 13.50 -7.99 6.76
C SER A 114 14.84 -8.73 6.96
N SER A 115 15.55 -9.00 5.85
CA SER A 115 16.88 -9.62 5.88
C SER A 115 17.92 -8.72 6.56
N LEU A 116 17.93 -7.42 6.23
CA LEU A 116 18.83 -6.44 6.84
C LEU A 116 18.56 -6.28 8.35
N MET A 117 17.29 -6.30 8.75
CA MET A 117 16.86 -6.24 10.15
C MET A 117 17.07 -7.57 10.90
N LYS A 118 17.49 -8.63 10.20
CA LYS A 118 17.68 -9.99 10.73
C LYS A 118 16.41 -10.54 11.40
N VAL A 119 15.23 -10.14 10.91
CA VAL A 119 13.94 -10.63 11.43
C VAL A 119 13.70 -12.06 10.94
N ASP A 120 13.84 -12.30 9.64
CA ASP A 120 13.64 -13.60 9.01
C ASP A 120 14.79 -14.00 8.08
N LYS A 121 15.03 -15.32 7.95
CA LYS A 121 15.94 -15.87 6.94
C LYS A 121 15.22 -15.96 5.61
N THR A 122 15.70 -15.23 4.60
CA THR A 122 15.15 -15.27 3.24
C THR A 122 15.26 -16.68 2.67
N ASN A 123 14.13 -17.26 2.28
CA ASN A 123 14.04 -18.58 1.68
C ASN A 123 14.14 -18.48 0.14
N ILE A 124 14.78 -19.45 -0.51
CA ILE A 124 14.86 -19.55 -1.98
C ILE A 124 13.46 -19.50 -2.63
N PHE A 125 12.44 -20.10 -1.98
CA PHE A 125 11.06 -20.07 -2.45
C PHE A 125 10.44 -18.67 -2.43
N GLN A 126 10.83 -17.81 -1.49
CA GLN A 126 10.37 -16.41 -1.46
C GLN A 126 10.97 -15.62 -2.62
N VAL A 127 12.24 -15.87 -2.95
CA VAL A 127 12.91 -15.24 -4.10
C VAL A 127 12.27 -15.69 -5.42
N ILE A 128 12.00 -16.98 -5.58
CA ILE A 128 11.32 -17.52 -6.77
C ILE A 128 9.90 -16.94 -6.89
N GLY A 129 9.14 -16.91 -5.79
CA GLY A 129 7.80 -16.33 -5.75
C GLY A 129 7.80 -14.83 -6.11
N LEU A 130 8.81 -14.09 -5.63
CA LEU A 130 9.01 -12.70 -5.99
C LEU A 130 9.25 -12.51 -7.49
N LEU A 131 10.18 -13.28 -8.07
CA LEU A 131 10.48 -13.22 -9.50
C LEU A 131 9.25 -13.54 -10.35
N LEU A 132 8.51 -14.60 -9.98
CA LEU A 132 7.24 -14.95 -10.62
C LEU A 132 6.20 -13.84 -10.52
N SER A 133 6.08 -13.17 -9.37
CA SER A 133 5.15 -12.05 -9.18
C SER A 133 5.52 -10.85 -10.05
N ILE A 134 6.81 -10.52 -10.16
CA ILE A 134 7.28 -9.41 -11.01
C ILE A 134 6.99 -9.72 -12.48
N ILE A 135 7.27 -10.95 -12.93
CA ILE A 135 6.96 -11.38 -14.29
C ILE A 135 5.45 -11.31 -14.56
N GLY A 136 4.64 -11.84 -13.64
CA GLY A 136 3.18 -11.84 -13.77
C GLY A 136 2.59 -10.43 -13.86
N ILE A 137 3.00 -9.53 -12.98
CA ILE A 137 2.53 -8.13 -13.00
C ILE A 137 2.99 -7.41 -14.28
N SER A 138 4.23 -7.63 -14.71
CA SER A 138 4.77 -7.06 -15.95
C SER A 138 4.00 -7.55 -17.19
N ALA A 139 3.61 -8.83 -17.23
CA ALA A 139 2.80 -9.40 -18.30
C ALA A 139 1.38 -8.83 -18.34
N ILE A 140 0.74 -8.66 -17.17
CA ILE A 140 -0.60 -8.05 -17.06
C ILE A 140 -0.56 -6.60 -17.54
N ILE A 141 0.42 -5.83 -17.08
CA ILE A 141 0.49 -4.38 -17.36
C ILE A 141 0.88 -4.11 -18.83
N SER A 142 1.74 -4.95 -19.41
CA SER A 142 2.05 -4.86 -20.83
C SER A 142 0.91 -5.31 -21.74
N ASN A 143 -0.12 -5.99 -21.21
CA ASN A 143 -1.07 -6.78 -22.02
C ASN A 143 -0.33 -7.68 -23.03
N ALA A 144 0.79 -8.28 -22.61
CA ALA A 144 1.74 -9.04 -23.44
C ALA A 144 2.39 -8.26 -24.61
N ASP A 145 2.30 -6.93 -24.65
CA ASP A 145 3.01 -6.07 -25.59
C ASP A 145 4.24 -5.43 -24.92
N LEU A 146 5.42 -5.97 -25.23
CA LEU A 146 6.71 -5.48 -24.72
C LEU A 146 6.96 -4.00 -25.04
N ASN A 147 6.40 -3.48 -26.13
CA ASN A 147 6.56 -2.07 -26.49
C ASN A 147 5.90 -1.14 -25.48
N ARG A 148 4.82 -1.59 -24.81
CA ARG A 148 4.19 -0.80 -23.75
C ARG A 148 5.13 -0.60 -22.57
N ILE A 149 5.89 -1.63 -22.19
CA ILE A 149 6.90 -1.53 -21.12
C ILE A 149 8.02 -0.58 -21.53
N LEU A 150 8.50 -0.71 -22.77
CA LEU A 150 9.57 0.14 -23.30
C LEU A 150 9.15 1.61 -23.47
N SER A 151 7.86 1.86 -23.70
CA SER A 151 7.28 3.20 -23.81
C SER A 151 6.96 3.85 -22.45
N LEU A 152 7.13 3.13 -21.34
CA LEU A 152 6.97 3.70 -20.01
C LEU A 152 8.01 4.80 -19.80
N SER A 153 7.54 6.03 -19.72
CA SER A 153 8.38 7.17 -19.36
C SER A 153 8.42 7.28 -17.83
N PHE A 154 9.64 7.29 -17.29
CA PHE A 154 9.84 7.60 -15.88
C PHE A 154 9.43 9.06 -15.63
N ASN A 155 8.44 9.27 -14.77
CA ASN A 155 7.99 10.59 -14.36
C ASN A 155 8.27 10.83 -12.88
N LYS A 156 8.15 12.10 -12.45
CA LYS A 156 8.23 12.52 -11.04
C LYS A 156 7.30 11.70 -10.13
N GLY A 157 6.13 11.30 -10.62
CA GLY A 157 5.19 10.46 -9.87
C GLY A 157 5.79 9.11 -9.48
N ASP A 158 6.58 8.50 -10.35
CA ASP A 158 7.15 7.17 -10.09
C ASP A 158 8.23 7.21 -9.00
N ILE A 159 8.97 8.33 -8.91
CA ILE A 159 9.91 8.60 -7.81
C ILE A 159 9.15 8.67 -6.48
N TRP A 160 8.00 9.35 -6.45
CA TRP A 160 7.15 9.39 -5.26
C TRP A 160 6.57 8.01 -4.92
N MET A 161 6.23 7.20 -5.93
CA MET A 161 5.80 5.81 -5.68
C MET A 161 6.91 4.95 -5.08
N LEU A 162 8.19 5.19 -5.37
CA LEU A 162 9.30 4.52 -4.66
C LEU A 162 9.35 4.87 -3.17
N VAL A 163 9.04 6.12 -2.82
CA VAL A 163 8.88 6.52 -1.41
C VAL A 163 7.73 5.73 -0.77
N CYS A 164 6.62 5.53 -1.47
CA CYS A 164 5.52 4.68 -1.01
C CYS A 164 5.99 3.23 -0.78
N VAL A 165 6.71 2.64 -1.73
CA VAL A 165 7.23 1.28 -1.62
C VAL A 165 8.10 1.13 -0.37
N LEU A 166 9.02 2.07 -0.12
CA LEU A 166 9.86 2.07 1.07
C LEU A 166 9.04 2.22 2.35
N SER A 167 8.11 3.19 2.37
CA SER A 167 7.24 3.44 3.52
C SER A 167 6.43 2.19 3.89
N TRP A 168 5.82 1.52 2.92
CA TRP A 168 5.05 0.31 3.16
C TRP A 168 5.92 -0.88 3.58
N SER A 169 7.14 -0.97 3.06
CA SER A 169 8.05 -2.09 3.36
C SER A 169 8.72 -1.96 4.74
N ILE A 170 8.79 -0.75 5.30
CA ILE A 170 9.29 -0.49 6.66
C ILE A 170 8.21 -0.75 7.71
N TYR A 171 6.95 -0.52 7.37
CA TYR A 171 5.80 -0.80 8.23
C TYR A 171 5.58 -2.30 8.44
#